data_AF-A0A1M7TPQ5-F1
#
_entry.id   AF-A0A1M7TPQ5-F1
#
_cell.length_a   1.000
_cell.length_b   1.000
_cell.length_c   1.000
_cell.angle_alpha   90.00
_cell.angle_beta   90.00
_cell.angle_gamma   90.00
#
_symmetry.space_group_name_H-M   'P 1'
#
loop_
_entity.id
_entity.type
_entity.pdbx_description
1 polymer ?
#
loop_
_entity_poly.entity_id
_entity_poly.type
_entity_poly.pdbx_seq_one_letter_code
_entity_poly.pdbx_strand_id
1 'polypeptide(L)'
;MMGLSRLLASVVFALLLGPALTESAVAGPVDMAPINAMDRAAFVVKFGSIFEKSPWVAEKAWEKRPFANLDDLHAAMVTEAKTAPAAQQLALLQAHPDLAGKEAQAGTMTASSVAEQASAGLNTLSAPEFAELTSLNAAYRAKFGFPFIIAVRMYTKEGIFFEFKRRLQNDTQAEFANDLQNVYIITRLRLNKLLDAG
;
A
#
# COMPACT_ATOMS: atom_id res chain seq x y z
N MET A 1 4.41 54.23 38.58
CA MET A 1 4.04 52.81 38.79
C MET A 1 2.76 52.55 38.01
N MET A 2 2.88 51.82 36.90
CA MET A 2 1.78 51.21 36.11
C MET A 2 0.93 50.29 37.00
N GLY A 3 -0.33 49.96 36.74
CA GLY A 3 -1.21 50.19 35.60
C GLY A 3 -2.58 49.54 35.88
N LEU A 4 -3.59 50.01 35.14
CA LEU A 4 -5.01 49.67 35.23
C LEU A 4 -5.36 48.18 35.03
N SER A 5 -6.30 47.73 35.86
CA SER A 5 -7.53 46.98 35.53
C SER A 5 -7.58 46.19 34.21
N ARG A 6 -7.70 44.86 34.31
CA ARG A 6 -8.36 44.00 33.31
C ARG A 6 -9.05 42.80 33.97
N LEU A 7 -10.37 42.93 34.13
CA LEU A 7 -11.30 41.80 34.07
C LEU A 7 -11.35 41.34 32.60
N LEU A 8 -11.34 40.03 32.32
CA LEU A 8 -12.10 39.39 31.22
C LEU A 8 -11.83 37.87 31.15
N ALA A 9 -12.91 37.14 31.44
CA ALA A 9 -13.41 35.92 30.78
C ALA A 9 -12.49 34.71 30.54
N SER A 10 -12.80 33.66 31.30
CA SER A 10 -12.66 32.26 30.90
C SER A 10 -13.07 32.02 29.45
N VAL A 11 -12.23 31.28 28.71
CA VAL A 11 -12.69 30.42 27.62
C VAL A 11 -11.98 29.08 27.77
N VAL A 12 -12.63 28.18 28.51
CA VAL A 12 -12.37 26.74 28.39
C VAL A 12 -12.95 26.34 27.05
N PHE A 13 -12.09 26.00 26.09
CA PHE A 13 -12.54 25.49 24.80
C PHE A 13 -12.97 24.03 24.98
N ALA A 14 -14.25 23.85 25.32
CA ALA A 14 -14.93 22.57 25.22
C ALA A 14 -15.22 22.32 23.73
N LEU A 15 -14.37 21.53 23.07
CA LEU A 15 -14.73 20.90 21.79
C LEU A 15 -15.39 19.56 22.09
N LEU A 16 -16.71 19.63 22.18
CA LEU A 16 -17.70 18.70 21.69
C LEU A 16 -17.17 17.33 21.24
N LEU A 17 -17.59 16.29 21.98
CA LEU A 17 -17.66 14.92 21.49
C LEU A 17 -18.36 14.93 20.13
N GLY A 18 -17.59 14.64 19.07
CA GLY A 18 -18.14 14.25 17.78
C GLY A 18 -18.96 12.97 17.93
N PRO A 19 -19.92 12.73 17.02
CA PRO A 19 -20.71 11.52 17.05
C PRO A 19 -19.78 10.31 17.01
N ALA A 20 -20.13 9.30 17.81
CA ALA A 20 -19.43 8.05 17.97
C ALA A 20 -18.78 7.62 16.65
N LEU A 21 -17.45 7.46 16.68
CA LEU A 21 -16.78 6.59 15.73
C LEU A 21 -17.58 5.29 15.78
N THR A 22 -18.27 4.97 14.70
CA THR A 22 -18.78 3.63 14.50
C THR A 22 -17.57 2.74 14.69
N GLU A 23 -17.57 1.94 15.76
CA GLU A 23 -16.70 0.79 15.87
C GLU A 23 -16.87 0.03 14.56
N SER A 24 -15.87 0.13 13.68
CA SER A 24 -15.79 -0.78 12.57
C SER A 24 -15.83 -2.15 13.21
N ALA A 25 -16.84 -2.95 12.87
CA ALA A 25 -16.91 -4.31 13.34
C ALA A 25 -15.53 -4.93 13.10
N VAL A 26 -14.84 -5.29 14.19
CA VAL A 26 -13.60 -6.03 14.09
C VAL A 26 -13.99 -7.32 13.37
N ALA A 27 -13.60 -7.44 12.10
CA ALA A 27 -13.84 -8.66 11.35
C ALA A 27 -13.33 -9.82 12.22
N GLY A 28 -14.22 -10.76 12.53
CA GLY A 28 -13.86 -11.92 13.33
C GLY A 28 -12.72 -12.71 12.66
N PRO A 29 -12.05 -13.61 13.38
CA PRO A 29 -10.97 -14.40 12.80
C PRO A 29 -11.46 -15.11 11.53
N VAL A 30 -10.74 -14.93 10.43
CA VAL A 30 -11.04 -15.57 9.13
C VAL A 30 -11.04 -17.08 9.32
N ASP A 31 -12.12 -17.74 8.90
CA ASP A 31 -12.14 -19.21 8.84
C ASP A 31 -11.20 -19.69 7.73
N MET A 32 -10.12 -20.35 8.13
CA MET A 32 -9.10 -20.86 7.22
C MET A 32 -9.47 -22.21 6.59
N ALA A 33 -10.47 -22.93 7.12
CA ALA A 33 -10.81 -24.26 6.61
C ALA A 33 -11.22 -24.25 5.12
N PRO A 34 -12.09 -23.33 4.64
CA PRO A 34 -12.41 -23.22 3.22
C PRO A 34 -11.19 -22.90 2.35
N ILE A 35 -10.30 -22.01 2.83
CA ILE A 35 -9.07 -21.62 2.11
C ILE A 35 -8.10 -22.81 2.00
N ASN A 36 -7.94 -23.56 3.09
CA ASN A 36 -7.12 -24.77 3.14
C ASN A 36 -7.71 -25.94 2.35
N ALA A 37 -8.99 -25.90 1.98
CA ALA A 37 -9.64 -26.90 1.15
C ALA A 37 -9.59 -26.57 -0.37
N MET A 38 -9.24 -25.34 -0.76
CA MET A 38 -9.21 -24.94 -2.17
C MET A 38 -8.21 -25.77 -2.99
N ASP A 39 -8.60 -26.20 -4.18
CA ASP A 39 -7.63 -26.65 -5.16
C ASP A 39 -6.75 -25.48 -5.63
N ARG A 40 -5.68 -25.79 -6.37
CA ARG A 40 -4.70 -24.79 -6.79
C ARG A 40 -5.31 -23.74 -7.72
N ALA A 41 -6.20 -24.13 -8.63
CA ALA A 41 -6.80 -23.22 -9.59
C ALA A 41 -7.71 -22.20 -8.87
N ALA A 42 -8.59 -22.67 -7.99
CA ALA A 42 -9.47 -21.81 -7.19
C ALA A 42 -8.69 -20.86 -6.29
N PHE A 43 -7.59 -21.34 -5.68
CA PHE A 43 -6.73 -20.52 -4.85
C PHE A 43 -6.05 -19.40 -5.65
N VAL A 44 -5.52 -19.70 -6.83
CA VAL A 44 -4.87 -18.69 -7.69
C VAL A 44 -5.90 -17.71 -8.26
N VAL A 45 -7.11 -18.15 -8.59
CA VAL A 45 -8.20 -17.24 -8.98
C VAL A 45 -8.52 -16.26 -7.85
N LYS A 46 -8.57 -16.74 -6.59
CA LYS A 46 -8.91 -15.90 -5.44
C LYS A 46 -7.76 -14.96 -5.03
N PHE A 47 -6.53 -15.47 -4.97
CA PHE A 47 -5.39 -14.76 -4.35
C PHE A 47 -4.30 -14.32 -5.33
N GLY A 48 -4.38 -14.70 -6.62
CA GLY A 48 -3.34 -14.42 -7.62
C GLY A 48 -3.15 -12.93 -7.94
N SER A 49 -4.11 -12.08 -7.58
CA SER A 49 -4.02 -10.62 -7.75
C SER A 49 -3.47 -9.88 -6.53
N ILE A 50 -3.20 -10.58 -5.41
CA ILE A 50 -2.67 -9.95 -4.19
C ILE A 50 -1.34 -9.26 -4.48
N PHE A 51 -0.41 -9.97 -5.13
CA PHE A 51 0.82 -9.41 -5.68
C PHE A 51 0.57 -8.91 -7.10
N GLU A 52 0.88 -7.64 -7.36
CA GLU A 52 0.55 -6.95 -8.61
C GLU A 52 1.09 -7.71 -9.83
N LYS A 53 0.16 -8.13 -10.70
CA LYS A 53 0.41 -8.93 -11.93
C LYS A 53 1.37 -10.10 -11.73
N SER A 54 1.37 -10.70 -10.53
CA SER A 54 2.33 -11.72 -10.10
C SER A 54 1.64 -12.95 -9.50
N PRO A 55 0.77 -13.65 -10.26
CA PRO A 55 0.01 -14.80 -9.76
C PRO A 55 0.87 -15.96 -9.29
N TRP A 56 2.11 -16.04 -9.79
CA TRP A 56 3.11 -17.03 -9.39
C TRP A 56 3.36 -17.08 -7.87
N VAL A 57 3.15 -15.96 -7.15
CA VAL A 57 3.30 -15.94 -5.69
C VAL A 57 2.23 -16.80 -5.03
N ALA A 58 0.98 -16.66 -5.45
CA ALA A 58 -0.13 -17.48 -4.94
C ALA A 58 0.02 -18.95 -5.38
N GLU A 59 0.47 -19.18 -6.62
CA GLU A 59 0.73 -20.51 -7.16
C GLU A 59 1.74 -21.32 -6.35
N LYS A 60 2.78 -20.66 -5.81
CA LYS A 60 3.80 -21.29 -4.96
C LYS A 60 3.37 -21.36 -3.50
N ALA A 61 2.75 -20.31 -2.98
CA ALA A 61 2.26 -20.29 -1.61
C ALA A 61 1.22 -21.39 -1.34
N TRP A 62 0.42 -21.77 -2.34
CA TRP A 62 -0.56 -22.86 -2.24
C TRP A 62 0.04 -24.20 -1.77
N GLU A 63 1.31 -24.48 -2.11
CA GLU A 63 2.05 -25.68 -1.71
C GLU A 63 2.41 -25.69 -0.21
N LYS A 64 2.23 -24.56 0.50
CA LYS A 64 2.59 -24.40 1.93
C LYS A 64 1.42 -24.62 2.88
N ARG A 65 0.24 -24.96 2.34
CA ARG A 65 -0.94 -25.27 3.14
C ARG A 65 -0.72 -26.55 3.99
N PRO A 66 -1.43 -26.68 5.13
CA PRO A 66 -2.45 -25.76 5.64
C PRO A 66 -1.87 -24.52 6.34
N PHE A 67 -2.59 -23.40 6.26
CA PHE A 67 -2.31 -22.18 7.02
C PHE A 67 -3.16 -22.15 8.29
N ALA A 68 -2.59 -21.80 9.46
CA ALA A 68 -3.37 -21.76 10.69
C ALA A 68 -4.21 -20.48 10.79
N ASN A 69 -3.73 -19.38 10.23
CA ASN A 69 -4.39 -18.08 10.23
C ASN A 69 -3.97 -17.23 9.02
N LEU A 70 -4.46 -15.99 8.98
CA LEU A 70 -4.17 -15.05 7.89
C LEU A 70 -2.70 -14.60 7.85
N ASP A 71 -2.05 -14.48 9.00
CA ASP A 71 -0.63 -14.13 9.09
C ASP A 71 0.22 -15.22 8.43
N ASP A 72 -0.10 -16.50 8.66
CA ASP A 72 0.62 -17.63 8.05
C ASP A 72 0.49 -17.65 6.53
N LEU A 73 -0.72 -17.38 6.01
CA LEU A 73 -0.97 -17.26 4.57
C LEU A 73 -0.13 -16.14 3.96
N HIS A 74 -0.14 -14.95 4.57
CA HIS A 74 0.63 -13.81 4.07
C HIS A 74 2.14 -14.06 4.18
N ALA A 75 2.60 -14.64 5.30
CA ALA A 75 4.00 -14.99 5.51
C ALA A 75 4.50 -16.00 4.47
N ALA A 76 3.68 -16.99 4.10
CA ALA A 76 4.00 -17.92 3.02
C ALA A 76 4.18 -17.19 1.68
N MET A 77 3.25 -16.29 1.32
CA MET A 77 3.35 -15.50 0.10
C MET A 77 4.58 -14.57 0.09
N VAL A 78 4.85 -13.88 1.20
CA VAL A 78 6.04 -13.02 1.35
C VAL A 78 7.32 -13.84 1.23
N THR A 79 7.36 -15.04 1.81
CA THR A 79 8.53 -15.93 1.71
C THR A 79 8.81 -16.33 0.27
N GLU A 80 7.78 -16.71 -0.50
CA GLU A 80 7.94 -17.04 -1.93
C GLU A 80 8.42 -15.83 -2.74
N ALA A 81 7.93 -14.62 -2.43
CA ALA A 81 8.40 -13.40 -3.08
C ALA A 81 9.85 -13.05 -2.70
N LYS A 82 10.19 -13.13 -1.42
CA LYS A 82 11.50 -12.79 -0.85
C LYS A 82 12.61 -13.75 -1.26
N THR A 83 12.28 -15.01 -1.53
CA THR A 83 13.26 -16.04 -1.90
C THR A 83 13.31 -16.31 -3.41
N ALA A 84 12.44 -15.65 -4.19
CA ALA A 84 12.49 -15.73 -5.64
C ALA A 84 13.82 -15.20 -6.19
N PRO A 85 14.27 -15.69 -7.36
CA PRO A 85 15.44 -15.14 -8.04
C PRO A 85 15.35 -13.61 -8.22
N ALA A 86 16.48 -12.91 -8.14
CA ALA A 86 16.52 -11.44 -8.22
C ALA A 86 15.79 -10.87 -9.45
N ALA A 87 15.87 -11.55 -10.60
CA ALA A 87 15.15 -11.15 -11.82
C ALA A 87 13.62 -11.20 -11.66
N GLN A 88 13.09 -12.18 -10.91
CA GLN A 88 11.67 -12.31 -10.64
C GLN A 88 11.19 -11.29 -9.62
N GLN A 89 12.03 -10.95 -8.63
CA GLN A 89 11.76 -9.84 -7.71
C GLN A 89 11.75 -8.49 -8.43
N LEU A 90 12.71 -8.26 -9.33
CA LEU A 90 12.73 -7.06 -10.16
C LEU A 90 11.48 -6.97 -11.04
N ALA A 91 11.08 -8.07 -11.68
CA ALA A 91 9.84 -8.12 -12.47
C ALA A 91 8.60 -7.81 -11.62
N LEU A 92 8.54 -8.30 -10.37
CA LEU A 92 7.48 -7.96 -9.41
C LEU A 92 7.44 -6.45 -9.12
N LEU A 93 8.60 -5.81 -8.87
CA LEU A 93 8.64 -4.36 -8.67
C LEU A 93 8.20 -3.62 -9.95
N GLN A 94 8.70 -4.03 -11.12
CA GLN A 94 8.38 -3.42 -12.42
C GLN A 94 6.91 -3.57 -12.83
N ALA A 95 6.20 -4.57 -12.30
CA ALA A 95 4.78 -4.76 -12.56
C ALA A 95 3.89 -3.66 -11.95
N HIS A 96 4.38 -2.92 -10.95
CA HIS A 96 3.63 -1.88 -10.28
C HIS A 96 3.43 -0.65 -11.19
N PRO A 97 2.23 -0.07 -11.23
CA PRO A 97 2.01 1.19 -11.94
C PRO A 97 2.66 2.35 -11.16
N ASP A 98 3.01 3.41 -11.89
CA ASP A 98 3.51 4.65 -11.27
C ASP A 98 2.39 5.34 -10.46
N LEU A 99 2.79 6.08 -9.41
CA LEU A 99 1.89 6.98 -8.70
C LEU A 99 1.41 8.09 -9.63
N ALA A 100 0.09 8.26 -9.75
CA ALA A 100 -0.57 9.15 -10.70
C ALA A 100 0.01 9.05 -12.14
N GLY A 101 0.44 7.84 -12.53
CA GLY A 101 1.09 7.60 -13.81
C GLY A 101 0.14 7.56 -15.01
N LYS A 102 0.64 7.01 -16.12
CA LYS A 102 -0.12 6.90 -17.37
C LYS A 102 -1.43 6.12 -17.19
N GLU A 103 -1.42 5.08 -16.38
CA GLU A 103 -2.61 4.29 -16.07
C GLU A 103 -3.66 5.11 -15.31
N ALA A 104 -3.23 6.01 -14.41
CA ALA A 104 -4.12 6.91 -13.71
C ALA A 104 -4.77 7.91 -14.68
N GLN A 105 -3.95 8.49 -15.56
CA GLN A 105 -4.41 9.43 -16.59
C GLN A 105 -5.35 8.78 -17.61
N ALA A 106 -5.06 7.54 -17.99
CA ALA A 106 -5.86 6.77 -18.94
C ALA A 106 -7.10 6.11 -18.31
N GLY A 107 -7.26 6.18 -16.98
CA GLY A 107 -8.34 5.51 -16.26
C GLY A 107 -8.27 3.98 -16.32
N THR A 108 -7.08 3.40 -16.55
CA THR A 108 -6.86 1.96 -16.73
C THR A 108 -6.31 1.26 -15.48
N MET A 109 -6.21 1.99 -14.36
CA MET A 109 -5.83 1.41 -13.07
C MET A 109 -6.87 0.40 -12.57
N THR A 110 -6.42 -0.60 -11.81
CA THR A 110 -7.34 -1.51 -11.12
C THR A 110 -8.15 -0.75 -10.06
N ALA A 111 -9.34 -1.24 -9.72
CA ALA A 111 -10.17 -0.64 -8.68
C ALA A 111 -9.44 -0.56 -7.32
N SER A 112 -8.54 -1.51 -7.01
CA SER A 112 -7.72 -1.44 -5.79
C SER A 112 -6.74 -0.28 -5.86
N SER A 113 -6.02 -0.15 -6.97
CA SER A 113 -5.02 0.91 -7.16
C SER A 113 -5.66 2.30 -7.15
N VAL A 114 -6.87 2.47 -7.72
CA VAL A 114 -7.62 3.74 -7.67
C VAL A 114 -7.96 4.12 -6.23
N ALA A 115 -8.55 3.19 -5.47
CA ALA A 115 -8.92 3.43 -4.08
C ALA A 115 -7.70 3.69 -3.18
N GLU A 116 -6.60 2.98 -3.43
CA GLU A 116 -5.32 3.18 -2.75
C GLU A 116 -4.77 4.60 -2.99
N GLN A 117 -4.66 5.04 -4.25
CA GLN A 117 -4.10 6.36 -4.56
C GLN A 117 -5.03 7.52 -4.15
N ALA A 118 -6.35 7.35 -4.27
CA ALA A 118 -7.33 8.34 -3.82
C ALA A 118 -7.25 8.58 -2.30
N SER A 119 -6.95 7.55 -1.51
CA SER A 119 -6.83 7.67 -0.05
C SER A 119 -5.69 8.59 0.40
N ALA A 120 -4.67 8.77 -0.45
CA ALA A 120 -3.55 9.68 -0.21
C ALA A 120 -3.71 11.04 -0.92
N GLY A 121 -4.88 11.32 -1.53
CA GLY A 121 -5.14 12.58 -2.24
C GLY A 121 -4.41 12.72 -3.58
N LEU A 122 -3.93 11.62 -4.17
CA LEU A 122 -3.24 11.65 -5.47
C LEU A 122 -4.19 11.85 -6.66
N ASN A 123 -5.51 11.70 -6.44
CA ASN A 123 -6.55 11.99 -7.42
C ASN A 123 -6.90 13.49 -7.52
N THR A 124 -6.35 14.34 -6.66
CA THR A 124 -6.63 15.78 -6.58
C THR A 124 -5.36 16.62 -6.64
N LEU A 125 -4.33 16.14 -7.34
CA LEU A 125 -3.09 16.87 -7.57
C LEU A 125 -3.35 18.16 -8.36
N SER A 126 -2.77 19.26 -7.89
CA SER A 126 -2.64 20.48 -8.69
C SER A 126 -1.67 20.26 -9.87
N ALA A 127 -1.74 21.11 -10.88
CA ALA A 127 -0.86 21.00 -12.04
C ALA A 127 0.65 21.02 -11.68
N PRO A 128 1.13 21.88 -10.74
CA PRO A 128 2.52 21.84 -10.29
C PRO A 128 2.89 20.54 -9.57
N GLU A 129 2.04 20.03 -8.68
CA GLU A 129 2.29 18.77 -7.98
C GLU A 129 2.32 17.59 -8.95
N PHE A 130 1.43 17.58 -9.95
CA PHE A 130 1.43 16.57 -10.99
C PHE A 130 2.72 16.58 -11.82
N ALA A 131 3.19 17.76 -12.22
CA ALA A 131 4.44 17.92 -12.94
C ALA A 131 5.65 17.48 -12.11
N GLU A 132 5.68 17.82 -10.81
CA GLU A 132 6.71 17.38 -9.89
C GLU A 132 6.72 15.85 -9.72
N LEU A 133 5.56 15.24 -9.48
CA LEU A 133 5.43 13.79 -9.35
C LEU A 133 5.86 13.05 -10.63
N THR A 134 5.53 13.61 -11.80
CA THR A 134 5.97 13.09 -13.10
C THR A 134 7.50 13.11 -13.22
N SER A 135 8.14 14.21 -12.84
CA SER A 135 9.60 14.34 -12.82
C SER A 135 10.26 13.36 -11.85
N LEU A 136 9.69 13.20 -10.65
CA LEU A 136 10.17 12.27 -9.64
C LEU A 136 10.07 10.81 -10.10
N ASN A 137 8.94 10.40 -10.69
CA ASN A 137 8.78 9.08 -11.30
C ASN A 137 9.86 8.81 -12.37
N ALA A 138 10.10 9.77 -13.25
CA ALA A 138 11.10 9.64 -14.31
C ALA A 138 12.53 9.50 -13.74
N ALA A 139 12.91 10.35 -12.80
CA ALA A 139 14.23 10.32 -12.17
C ALA A 139 14.47 9.00 -11.41
N TYR A 140 13.44 8.50 -10.73
CA TYR A 140 13.52 7.28 -9.94
C TYR A 140 13.66 6.04 -10.83
N ARG A 141 12.85 5.93 -11.89
CA ARG A 141 12.98 4.86 -12.87
C ARG A 141 14.36 4.88 -13.55
N ALA A 142 14.86 6.06 -13.90
CA ALA A 142 16.19 6.20 -14.50
C ALA A 142 17.31 5.73 -13.56
N LYS A 143 17.18 5.98 -12.25
CA LYS A 143 18.18 5.59 -11.25
C LYS A 143 18.11 4.10 -10.89
N PHE A 144 16.92 3.58 -10.62
CA PHE A 144 16.75 2.27 -9.98
C PHE A 144 16.24 1.17 -10.93
N GLY A 145 15.64 1.54 -12.06
CA GLY A 145 15.13 0.59 -13.06
C GLY A 145 13.76 0.00 -12.73
N PHE A 146 13.08 0.49 -11.69
CA PHE A 146 11.72 0.09 -11.29
C PHE A 146 10.92 1.33 -10.79
N PRO A 147 9.58 1.25 -10.71
CA PRO A 147 8.72 2.32 -10.19
C PRO A 147 9.00 2.61 -8.72
N PHE A 148 8.69 3.83 -8.26
CA PHE A 148 8.61 4.13 -6.84
C PHE A 148 7.37 3.47 -6.22
N ILE A 149 7.57 2.60 -5.24
CA ILE A 149 6.49 1.88 -4.57
C ILE A 149 6.44 2.31 -3.10
N ILE A 150 5.25 2.69 -2.67
CA ILE A 150 4.98 3.06 -1.28
C ILE A 150 3.60 2.57 -0.88
N ALA A 151 3.46 2.12 0.37
CA ALA A 151 2.15 1.78 0.94
C ALA A 151 1.31 3.04 1.15
N VAL A 152 0.73 3.58 0.07
CA VAL A 152 0.07 4.90 0.01
C VAL A 152 -0.94 5.17 1.13
N ARG A 153 -1.65 4.14 1.62
CA ARG A 153 -2.59 4.26 2.75
C ARG A 153 -1.96 4.71 4.07
N MET A 154 -0.64 4.62 4.19
CA MET A 154 0.11 5.01 5.39
C MET A 154 0.67 6.43 5.32
N TYR A 155 0.43 7.15 4.22
CA TYR A 155 1.05 8.45 3.96
C TYR A 155 0.02 9.48 3.52
N THR A 156 0.24 10.74 3.90
CA THR A 156 -0.40 11.87 3.23
C THR A 156 0.29 12.14 1.90
N LYS A 157 -0.33 12.95 1.05
CA LYS A 157 0.30 13.45 -0.18
C LYS A 157 1.68 14.05 0.09
N GLU A 158 1.79 14.93 1.08
CA GLU A 158 3.05 15.59 1.45
C GLU A 158 4.10 14.58 1.92
N GLY A 159 3.68 13.58 2.70
CA GLY A 159 4.53 12.47 3.14
C GLY A 159 5.07 11.64 1.97
N ILE A 160 4.26 11.41 0.93
CA ILE A 160 4.69 10.73 -0.29
C ILE A 160 5.79 11.53 -0.98
N PHE A 161 5.58 12.84 -1.23
CA PHE A 161 6.60 13.67 -1.88
C PHE A 161 7.90 13.74 -1.07
N PHE A 162 7.80 13.80 0.26
CA PHE A 162 8.95 13.75 1.16
C PHE A 162 9.73 12.43 1.00
N GLU A 163 9.05 11.29 1.13
CA GLU A 163 9.69 9.98 1.00
C GLU A 163 10.27 9.76 -0.39
N PHE A 164 9.59 10.23 -1.45
CA PHE A 164 10.08 10.13 -2.82
C PHE A 164 11.44 10.82 -2.98
N LYS A 165 11.54 12.07 -2.53
CA LYS A 165 12.78 12.87 -2.59
C LYS A 165 13.88 12.27 -1.73
N ARG A 166 13.54 11.81 -0.52
CA ARG A 166 14.49 11.19 0.42
C ARG A 166 15.05 9.89 -0.16
N ARG A 167 14.17 9.00 -0.63
CA ARG A 167 14.54 7.67 -1.14
C ARG A 167 15.28 7.72 -2.47
N LEU A 168 15.08 8.77 -3.27
CA LEU A 168 15.93 9.08 -4.42
C LEU A 168 17.41 9.23 -4.08
N GLN A 169 17.77 9.48 -2.82
CA GLN A 169 19.17 9.54 -2.37
C GLN A 169 19.77 8.19 -1.99
N ASN A 170 18.96 7.13 -1.87
CA ASN A 170 19.44 5.80 -1.49
C ASN A 170 20.33 5.17 -2.57
N ASP A 171 21.19 4.23 -2.19
CA ASP A 171 21.79 3.30 -3.14
C ASP A 171 20.75 2.28 -3.64
N THR A 172 21.01 1.68 -4.80
CA THR A 172 20.05 0.81 -5.48
C THR A 172 19.73 -0.46 -4.69
N GLN A 173 20.68 -1.00 -3.90
CA GLN A 173 20.45 -2.22 -3.15
C GLN A 173 19.53 -1.95 -1.95
N ALA A 174 19.80 -0.88 -1.20
CA ALA A 174 18.95 -0.45 -0.10
C ALA A 174 17.55 -0.11 -0.60
N GLU A 175 17.44 0.57 -1.74
CA GLU A 175 16.15 0.96 -2.29
C GLU A 175 15.34 -0.24 -2.77
N PHE A 176 15.97 -1.19 -3.48
CA PHE A 176 15.32 -2.43 -3.88
C PHE A 176 14.71 -3.19 -2.67
N ALA A 177 15.44 -3.24 -1.55
CA ALA A 177 14.93 -3.83 -0.32
C ALA A 177 13.75 -3.03 0.27
N ASN A 178 13.82 -1.69 0.25
CA ASN A 178 12.73 -0.82 0.72
C ASN A 178 11.44 -1.00 -0.09
N ASP A 179 11.52 -1.08 -1.42
CA ASP A 179 10.34 -1.27 -2.26
C ASP A 179 9.71 -2.64 -2.06
N LEU A 180 10.52 -3.70 -1.90
CA LEU A 180 9.99 -5.02 -1.52
C LEU A 180 9.23 -4.98 -0.18
N GLN A 181 9.75 -4.27 0.82
CA GLN A 181 9.02 -4.11 2.10
C GLN A 181 7.69 -3.38 1.90
N ASN A 182 7.65 -2.32 1.08
CA ASN A 182 6.41 -1.64 0.75
C ASN A 182 5.41 -2.56 0.02
N VAL A 183 5.88 -3.40 -0.90
CA VAL A 183 5.05 -4.43 -1.55
C VAL A 183 4.46 -5.39 -0.51
N TYR A 184 5.22 -5.83 0.49
CA TYR A 184 4.70 -6.74 1.52
C TYR A 184 3.62 -6.08 2.40
N ILE A 185 3.76 -4.78 2.69
CA ILE A 185 2.72 -4.02 3.40
C ILE A 185 1.46 -3.88 2.53
N ILE A 186 1.62 -3.48 1.26
CA ILE A 186 0.50 -3.33 0.31
C ILE A 186 -0.26 -4.64 0.16
N THR A 187 0.45 -5.75 -0.03
CA THR A 187 -0.15 -7.08 -0.21
C THR A 187 -0.90 -7.53 1.05
N ARG A 188 -0.43 -7.18 2.25
CA ARG A 188 -1.19 -7.45 3.49
C ARG A 188 -2.50 -6.69 3.52
N LEU A 189 -2.48 -5.40 3.18
CA LEU A 189 -3.67 -4.56 3.13
C LEU A 189 -4.68 -5.07 2.08
N ARG A 190 -4.21 -5.51 0.92
CA ARG A 190 -5.03 -6.13 -0.13
C ARG A 190 -5.66 -7.43 0.36
N LEU A 191 -4.89 -8.25 1.06
CA LEU A 191 -5.35 -9.53 1.57
C LEU A 191 -6.43 -9.35 2.65
N ASN A 192 -6.24 -8.43 3.60
CA ASN A 192 -7.26 -8.08 4.58
C ASN A 192 -8.54 -7.61 3.87
N LYS A 193 -8.44 -6.65 2.94
CA LYS A 193 -9.58 -6.13 2.18
C LYS A 193 -10.34 -7.23 1.42
N LEU A 194 -9.63 -8.20 0.84
CA LEU A 194 -10.24 -9.31 0.10
C LEU A 194 -11.09 -10.22 1.01
N LEU A 195 -10.69 -10.39 2.26
CA LEU A 195 -11.34 -11.30 3.21
C LEU A 195 -12.36 -10.59 4.11
N ASP A 196 -12.20 -9.29 4.37
CA ASP A 196 -13.19 -8.45 5.06
C ASP A 196 -14.41 -8.15 4.20
N ALA A 197 -14.29 -8.25 2.87
CA ALA A 197 -15.38 -8.04 1.91
C ALA A 197 -16.22 -9.32 1.66
N GLY A 198 -15.98 -10.39 2.43
CA GLY A 198 -16.63 -11.70 2.32
C GLY A 198 -17.57 -12.01 3.46
#